data_AF-A0A522WE13-F1
#
_entry.id   AF-A0A522WE13-F1
#
_cell.length_a   1.000
_cell.length_b   1.000
_cell.length_c   1.000
_cell.angle_alpha   90.00
_cell.angle_beta   90.00
_cell.angle_gamma   90.00
#
_symmetry.space_group_name_H-M   'P 1'
#
loop_
_entity.id
_entity.type
_entity.pdbx_description
1 polymer ?
#
loop_
_entity_poly.entity_id
_entity_poly.type
_entity_poly.pdbx_seq_one_letter_code
_entity_poly.pdbx_strand_id
1 'polypeptide(L)'
;MKKFFMRKRCGASLWFAVFLFLAMAVGGCGYHLSGFSGKMPGGVIALYIPMFENRTQKPDIEGIITSAFATEFATTVDVTEKADVVMNGALTGYSLQSVSYNQNDVNQEYRLTVA
;
A
#
# COMPACT_ATOMS: atom_id res chain seq x y z
N MET A 1 -13.96 28.44 64.03
CA MET A 1 -14.78 29.33 63.16
C MET A 1 -13.87 30.02 62.16
N LYS A 2 -14.04 29.76 60.85
CA LYS A 2 -13.82 30.65 59.69
C LYS A 2 -13.89 29.77 58.43
N LYS A 3 -15.09 29.74 57.84
CA LYS A 3 -15.39 29.09 56.56
C LYS A 3 -14.56 29.77 55.47
N PHE A 4 -13.60 29.08 54.87
CA PHE A 4 -12.96 29.54 53.64
C PHE A 4 -13.85 29.16 52.46
N PHE A 5 -14.60 30.17 52.04
CA PHE A 5 -15.53 30.21 50.92
C PHE A 5 -14.79 29.87 49.61
N MET A 6 -14.90 28.61 49.14
CA MET A 6 -14.48 28.24 47.78
C MET A 6 -15.43 28.91 46.79
N ARG A 7 -14.96 30.05 46.27
CA ARG A 7 -15.62 30.84 45.24
C ARG A 7 -15.59 30.08 43.92
N LYS A 8 -16.79 29.90 43.33
CA LYS A 8 -17.06 29.26 42.04
C LYS A 8 -16.05 29.65 40.95
N ARG A 9 -15.26 28.68 40.48
CA ARG A 9 -14.57 28.72 39.17
C ARG A 9 -15.20 27.71 38.20
N CYS A 10 -16.53 27.54 38.24
CA CYS A 10 -17.25 26.63 37.33
C CYS A 10 -17.10 27.01 35.84
N GLY A 11 -16.85 28.28 35.51
CA GLY A 11 -16.64 28.70 34.11
C GLY A 11 -15.25 28.34 33.58
N ALA A 12 -14.20 28.51 34.37
CA ALA A 12 -12.82 28.33 33.91
C ALA A 12 -12.46 26.85 33.69
N SER A 13 -12.98 25.93 34.51
CA SER A 13 -12.74 24.50 34.32
C SER A 13 -13.49 23.95 33.11
N LEU A 14 -14.69 24.47 32.83
CA LEU A 14 -15.49 24.05 31.68
C LEU A 14 -14.85 24.48 30.37
N TRP A 15 -14.32 25.72 30.32
CA TRP A 15 -13.57 26.23 29.18
C TRP A 15 -12.28 25.46 28.93
N PHE A 16 -11.56 25.06 29.99
CA PHE A 16 -10.35 24.26 29.86
C PHE A 16 -10.64 22.86 29.32
N ALA A 17 -11.73 22.23 29.78
CA ALA A 17 -12.18 20.93 29.28
C ALA A 17 -12.59 20.98 27.80
N VAL A 18 -13.31 22.04 27.38
CA VAL A 18 -13.67 22.26 25.97
C VAL A 18 -12.43 22.46 25.10
N PHE A 19 -11.45 23.23 25.58
CA PHE A 19 -10.21 23.46 24.85
C PHE A 19 -9.38 22.18 24.68
N LEU A 20 -9.31 21.35 25.73
CA LEU A 20 -8.62 20.05 25.68
C LEU A 20 -9.32 19.08 24.71
N PHE A 21 -10.65 19.04 24.72
CA PHE A 21 -11.43 18.20 23.80
C PHE A 21 -11.25 18.63 22.34
N LEU A 22 -11.24 19.94 22.08
CA LEU A 22 -10.99 20.49 20.74
C LEU A 22 -9.56 20.19 20.27
N ALA A 23 -8.57 20.31 21.15
CA ALA A 23 -7.18 19.96 20.84
C ALA A 23 -7.02 18.47 20.49
N MET A 24 -7.72 17.57 21.19
CA MET A 24 -7.75 16.14 20.86
C MET A 24 -8.48 15.85 19.55
N ALA A 25 -9.55 16.58 19.23
CA ALA A 25 -10.32 16.39 18.01
C ALA A 25 -9.55 16.82 16.74
N VAL A 26 -8.68 17.83 16.83
CA VAL A 26 -7.89 18.33 15.70
C VAL A 26 -6.53 17.61 15.56
N GLY A 27 -6.08 16.90 16.60
CA GLY A 27 -4.77 16.21 16.65
C GLY A 27 -4.70 14.82 16.01
N GLY A 28 -5.68 14.39 15.20
CA GLY A 28 -5.61 13.11 14.48
C GLY A 28 -4.59 13.16 13.32
N CYS A 29 -3.85 12.08 13.06
CA CYS A 29 -2.78 12.05 12.04
C CYS A 29 -3.25 12.15 10.57
N GLY A 30 -4.47 12.64 10.30
CA GLY A 30 -4.95 12.84 8.93
C GLY A 30 -4.91 11.59 8.06
N TYR A 31 -5.16 10.41 8.63
CA TYR A 31 -5.20 9.15 7.87
C TYR A 31 -6.31 9.24 6.82
N HIS A 32 -5.93 9.49 5.58
CA HIS A 32 -6.82 9.38 4.43
C HIS A 32 -6.80 7.92 3.98
N LEU A 33 -7.99 7.34 3.79
CA LEU A 33 -8.12 6.04 3.11
C LEU A 33 -7.61 6.19 1.66
N SER A 34 -6.36 5.78 1.42
CA SER A 34 -5.83 5.66 0.07
C SER A 34 -6.54 4.48 -0.60
N GLY A 35 -7.04 4.69 -1.84
CA GLY A 35 -7.73 3.67 -2.62
C GLY A 35 -9.25 3.83 -2.76
N PHE A 36 -9.92 4.79 -2.09
CA PHE A 36 -11.37 4.98 -2.26
C PHE A 36 -11.75 5.65 -3.59
N SER A 37 -10.79 6.32 -4.23
CA SER A 37 -10.94 6.67 -5.64
C SER A 37 -10.37 5.50 -6.42
N GLY A 38 -11.22 4.57 -6.88
CA GLY A 38 -10.88 3.52 -7.86
C GLY A 38 -10.50 4.13 -9.22
N LYS A 39 -9.58 5.09 -9.19
CA LYS A 39 -9.13 5.95 -10.27
C LYS A 39 -7.64 6.02 -10.12
N MET A 40 -6.96 5.43 -11.09
CA MET A 40 -5.52 5.54 -11.23
C MET A 40 -5.13 7.03 -11.32
N PRO A 41 -4.03 7.45 -10.65
CA PRO A 41 -3.59 8.84 -10.70
C PRO A 41 -3.34 9.28 -12.15
N GLY A 42 -3.67 10.54 -12.45
CA GLY A 42 -3.58 11.07 -13.82
C GLY A 42 -4.79 10.79 -14.70
N GLY A 43 -5.87 10.21 -14.17
CA GLY A 43 -7.11 10.00 -14.92
C GLY A 43 -7.01 8.87 -15.94
N VAL A 44 -6.11 7.90 -15.71
CA VAL A 44 -5.98 6.71 -16.56
C VAL A 44 -7.20 5.81 -16.34
N ILE A 45 -7.94 5.56 -17.42
CA ILE A 45 -9.16 4.75 -17.41
C ILE A 45 -8.93 3.39 -18.07
N ALA A 46 -8.06 3.35 -19.09
CA ALA A 46 -7.66 2.15 -19.80
C ALA A 46 -6.14 2.00 -19.82
N LEU A 47 -5.66 0.76 -19.71
CA LEU A 47 -4.23 0.41 -19.66
C LEU A 47 -3.96 -0.81 -20.55
N TYR A 48 -2.96 -0.71 -21.42
CA TYR A 48 -2.43 -1.85 -22.15
C TYR A 48 -1.14 -2.34 -21.49
N ILE A 49 -1.08 -3.62 -21.16
CA ILE A 49 0.08 -4.28 -20.58
C ILE A 49 0.60 -5.33 -21.58
N PRO A 50 1.54 -4.96 -22.46
CA PRO A 50 2.22 -5.94 -23.31
C PRO A 50 3.02 -6.94 -22.48
N MET A 51 3.37 -8.06 -23.10
CA MET A 51 4.24 -9.06 -22.50
C MET A 51 5.57 -8.43 -22.07
N PHE A 52 5.96 -8.63 -20.81
CA PHE A 52 7.24 -8.12 -20.33
C PHE A 52 8.40 -8.84 -21.01
N GLU A 53 9.44 -8.08 -21.38
CA GLU A 53 10.65 -8.67 -21.96
C GLU A 53 11.37 -9.53 -20.93
N ASN A 54 11.65 -10.79 -21.24
CA ASN A 54 12.47 -11.63 -20.38
C ASN A 54 13.96 -11.46 -20.70
N ARG A 55 14.69 -10.78 -19.83
CA ARG A 55 16.16 -10.66 -19.89
C ARG A 55 16.85 -11.56 -18.86
N THR A 56 16.10 -12.48 -18.25
CA THR A 56 16.61 -13.49 -17.32
C THR A 56 16.88 -14.81 -18.05
N GLN A 57 17.45 -15.78 -17.34
CA GLN A 57 17.62 -17.15 -17.86
C GLN A 57 16.45 -18.08 -17.46
N LYS A 58 15.42 -17.56 -16.79
CA LYS A 58 14.28 -18.36 -16.34
C LYS A 58 13.20 -18.34 -17.43
N PRO A 59 12.92 -19.45 -18.13
CA PRO A 59 11.84 -19.48 -19.11
C PRO A 59 10.45 -19.32 -18.48
N ASP A 60 9.50 -18.85 -19.29
CA ASP A 60 8.05 -18.74 -19.02
C ASP A 60 7.64 -17.82 -17.86
N ILE A 61 8.59 -17.11 -17.25
CA ILE A 61 8.31 -16.21 -16.13
C ILE A 61 7.62 -14.92 -16.57
N GLU A 62 7.91 -14.46 -17.78
CA GLU A 62 7.30 -13.28 -18.40
C GLU A 62 5.76 -13.36 -18.36
N GLY A 63 5.18 -14.53 -18.64
CA GLY A 63 3.73 -14.71 -18.70
C GLY A 63 3.10 -14.70 -17.31
N ILE A 64 3.74 -15.39 -16.36
CA ILE A 64 3.30 -15.43 -14.97
C ILE A 64 3.31 -14.02 -14.37
N ILE A 65 4.37 -13.25 -14.58
CA ILE A 65 4.46 -11.89 -14.04
C ILE A 65 3.51 -10.94 -14.78
N THR A 66 3.47 -10.97 -16.12
CA THR A 66 2.58 -10.09 -16.89
C THR A 66 1.12 -10.33 -16.53
N SER A 67 0.68 -11.59 -16.41
CA SER A 67 -0.69 -11.92 -16.01
C SER A 67 -1.03 -11.49 -14.57
N ALA A 68 -0.07 -11.60 -13.64
CA ALA A 68 -0.25 -11.10 -12.27
C ALA A 68 -0.47 -9.58 -12.25
N PHE A 69 0.31 -8.83 -13.04
CA PHE A 69 0.11 -7.38 -13.20
C PHE A 69 -1.24 -7.06 -13.83
N ALA A 70 -1.61 -7.72 -14.92
CA ALA A 70 -2.91 -7.54 -15.56
C ALA A 70 -4.08 -7.81 -14.60
N THR A 71 -3.99 -8.86 -13.78
CA THR A 71 -5.01 -9.21 -12.79
C THR A 71 -5.15 -8.15 -11.71
N GLU A 72 -4.01 -7.64 -11.20
CA GLU A 72 -4.02 -6.61 -10.16
C GLU A 72 -4.66 -5.31 -10.67
N PHE A 73 -4.27 -4.86 -11.86
CA PHE A 73 -4.79 -3.62 -12.44
C PHE A 73 -6.23 -3.73 -12.94
N ALA A 74 -6.71 -4.92 -13.30
CA ALA A 74 -8.09 -5.13 -13.75
C ALA A 74 -9.15 -4.73 -12.70
N THR A 75 -8.78 -4.67 -11.42
CA THR A 75 -9.67 -4.20 -10.34
C THR A 75 -9.89 -2.69 -10.34
N THR A 76 -9.01 -1.92 -10.99
CA THR A 76 -8.94 -0.46 -10.88
C THR A 76 -9.08 0.24 -12.24
N VAL A 77 -8.63 -0.39 -13.34
CA VAL A 77 -8.68 0.16 -14.70
C VAL A 77 -9.08 -0.91 -15.72
N ASP A 78 -9.54 -0.47 -16.89
CA ASP A 78 -9.84 -1.37 -18.02
C ASP A 78 -8.53 -1.83 -18.69
N VAL A 79 -8.19 -3.11 -18.53
CA VAL A 79 -6.98 -3.68 -19.14
C VAL A 79 -7.32 -4.21 -20.53
N THR A 80 -6.91 -3.48 -21.56
CA THR A 80 -7.30 -3.75 -22.96
C THR A 80 -6.19 -3.37 -23.94
N GLU A 81 -6.14 -4.03 -25.09
CA GLU A 81 -5.20 -3.69 -26.17
C GLU A 81 -5.46 -2.32 -26.80
N LYS A 82 -6.68 -1.78 -26.64
CA LYS A 82 -7.09 -0.47 -27.17
C LYS A 82 -7.06 0.61 -26.07
N ALA A 83 -5.93 0.75 -25.39
CA ALA A 83 -5.76 1.73 -24.33
C ALA A 83 -4.89 2.92 -24.79
N ASP A 84 -5.14 4.09 -24.20
CA ASP A 84 -4.35 5.31 -24.44
C ASP A 84 -3.00 5.30 -23.68
N VAL A 85 -2.86 4.40 -22.70
CA VAL A 85 -1.66 4.26 -21.86
C VAL A 85 -1.11 2.84 -21.97
N VAL A 86 0.22 2.73 -22.14
CA VAL A 86 0.92 1.45 -22.28
C VAL A 86 1.95 1.28 -21.15
N MET A 87 1.92 0.14 -20.47
CA MET A 87 2.89 -0.25 -19.44
C MET A 87 3.91 -1.23 -20.00
N ASN A 88 5.10 -0.72 -20.35
CA ASN A 88 6.21 -1.57 -20.76
C ASN A 88 7.06 -1.96 -19.54
N GLY A 89 7.58 -3.18 -19.57
CA GLY A 89 8.43 -3.72 -18.50
C GLY A 89 9.38 -4.78 -19.03
N ALA A 90 10.48 -4.99 -18.31
CA ALA A 90 11.43 -6.06 -18.58
C ALA A 90 11.82 -6.73 -17.26
N LEU A 91 11.87 -8.06 -17.27
CA LEU A 91 12.40 -8.86 -16.17
C LEU A 91 13.91 -8.93 -16.33
N THR A 92 14.62 -8.20 -15.48
CA THR A 92 16.07 -8.06 -15.49
C THR A 92 16.79 -9.04 -14.56
N GLY A 93 16.08 -9.60 -13.57
CA GLY A 93 16.67 -10.53 -12.61
C GLY A 93 15.71 -11.61 -12.13
N TYR A 94 16.25 -12.80 -11.94
CA TYR A 94 15.61 -13.90 -11.22
C TYR A 94 16.65 -14.61 -10.36
N SER A 95 16.44 -14.62 -9.05
CA SER A 95 17.32 -15.32 -8.10
C SER A 95 16.52 -16.13 -7.10
N LEU A 96 16.93 -17.38 -6.91
CA LEU A 96 16.34 -18.29 -5.93
C LEU A 96 17.44 -18.76 -4.98
N GLN A 97 17.32 -18.39 -3.71
CA GLN A 97 18.32 -18.71 -2.68
C GLN A 97 17.66 -19.52 -1.57
N SER A 98 18.33 -20.57 -1.08
CA SER A 98 17.88 -21.27 0.13
C SER A 98 18.13 -20.38 1.34
N VAL A 99 17.15 -20.28 2.24
CA VAL A 99 17.27 -19.45 3.46
C VAL A 99 17.23 -20.27 4.74
N SER A 100 16.81 -21.54 4.68
CA SER A 100 16.81 -22.41 5.86
C SER A 100 16.94 -23.89 5.48
N TYR A 101 17.56 -24.64 6.41
CA TYR A 101 17.86 -26.06 6.30
C TYR A 101 17.40 -26.76 7.57
N ASN A 102 16.92 -28.01 7.45
CA ASN A 102 16.59 -28.83 8.62
C ASN A 102 17.82 -29.61 9.13
N GLN A 103 17.63 -30.42 10.18
CA GLN A 103 18.71 -31.23 10.79
C GLN A 103 19.34 -32.26 9.83
N ASN A 104 18.66 -32.58 8.72
CA ASN A 104 19.13 -33.50 7.69
C ASN A 104 19.68 -32.75 6.46
N ASP A 105 19.99 -31.46 6.60
CA ASP A 105 20.52 -30.59 5.53
C ASP A 105 19.59 -30.45 4.32
N VAL A 106 18.28 -30.61 4.54
CA VAL A 106 17.25 -30.44 3.52
C VAL A 106 16.69 -29.02 3.56
N ASN A 107 16.71 -28.34 2.41
CA ASN A 107 16.12 -27.01 2.22
C ASN A 107 14.66 -27.00 2.67
N GLN A 108 14.30 -26.04 3.53
CA GLN A 108 12.91 -25.84 3.99
C GLN A 108 12.27 -24.62 3.35
N GLU A 109 13.04 -23.55 3.13
CA GLU A 109 12.53 -22.29 2.59
C GLU A 109 13.44 -21.75 1.49
N TYR A 110 12.81 -21.12 0.49
CA TYR A 110 13.51 -20.37 -0.55
C TYR A 110 13.07 -18.92 -0.54
N ARG A 111 14.04 -18.02 -0.72
CA ARG A 111 13.80 -16.63 -1.09
C ARG A 111 13.87 -16.49 -2.60
N LEU A 112 12.77 -16.05 -3.18
CA LEU A 112 12.72 -15.62 -4.57
C LEU A 112 12.90 -14.10 -4.63
N THR A 113 13.76 -13.62 -5.53
CA THR A 113 13.91 -12.20 -5.86
C THR A 113 13.78 -12.02 -7.37
N VAL A 114 12.92 -11.09 -7.77
CA VAL A 114 12.66 -10.72 -9.17
C VAL A 114 12.90 -9.23 -9.33
N ALA A 115 13.56 -8.84 -10.42
CA ALA A 115 13.89 -7.46 -10.77
C ALA A 115 13.69 -7.23 -12.27
#